data_AF-A0A966UR19-F1
#
_entry.id   AF-A0A966UR19-F1
#
_cell.length_a   1.000
_cell.length_b   1.000
_cell.length_c   1.000
_cell.angle_alpha   90.00
_cell.angle_beta   90.00
_cell.angle_gamma   90.00
#
_symmetry.space_group_name_H-M   'P 1'
#
loop_
_entity.id
_entity.type
_entity.pdbx_description
1 polymer ?
#
loop_
_entity_poly.entity_id
_entity_poly.type
_entity_poly.pdbx_seq_one_letter_code
_entity_poly.pdbx_strand_id
1 'polypeptide(L)'
;MSVVKYFVLPDNPDALGGNVAEPWGFADALINPGKDADLKDFCEKNQVDYGHQCVKLNTFVWNAHTYYCSAKTAQAVEKKFKIGKVITDREQQKENKEKEKEIKQEMRSDEWLADKITIDCAELLSNGLKRYKFVQDIRDKNTDIAHTRITRQIQKMFEEEWLMANDKGIIVAGKNFPKDKLVSSTIVEQKDLYGRVKKIKND
;
A
#
# COMPACT_ATOMS: atom_id res chain seq x y z
N MET A 1 -20.12 8.33 -13.02
CA MET A 1 -20.98 7.22 -13.49
C MET A 1 -21.36 6.42 -12.25
N SER A 2 -22.63 6.06 -12.09
CA SER A 2 -23.10 5.23 -10.97
C SER A 2 -22.60 3.80 -11.13
N VAL A 3 -22.18 3.17 -10.03
CA VAL A 3 -21.59 1.83 -10.02
C VAL A 3 -22.18 1.02 -8.88
N VAL A 4 -22.61 -0.21 -9.16
CA VAL A 4 -22.94 -1.22 -8.14
C VAL A 4 -21.88 -2.31 -8.18
N LYS A 5 -21.38 -2.72 -7.02
CA LYS A 5 -20.43 -3.82 -6.88
C LYS A 5 -21.01 -4.88 -5.96
N TYR A 6 -21.05 -6.12 -6.41
CA TYR A 6 -21.46 -7.26 -5.58
C TYR A 6 -20.24 -7.97 -5.01
N PHE A 7 -20.33 -8.30 -3.72
CA PHE A 7 -19.43 -9.23 -3.04
C PHE A 7 -20.18 -10.55 -2.91
N VAL A 8 -19.72 -11.57 -3.62
CA VAL A 8 -20.03 -12.92 -3.17
C VAL A 8 -19.19 -13.07 -1.91
N LEU A 9 -19.81 -13.13 -0.73
CA LEU A 9 -19.14 -13.70 0.42
C LEU A 9 -18.62 -15.06 -0.06
N PRO A 10 -17.31 -15.25 -0.22
CA PRO A 10 -16.85 -16.60 -0.43
C PRO A 10 -17.24 -17.33 0.86
N ASP A 11 -17.81 -18.53 0.76
CA ASP A 11 -17.88 -19.49 1.86
C ASP A 11 -16.45 -19.91 2.23
N ASN A 12 -15.59 -18.94 2.55
CA ASN A 12 -14.17 -19.10 2.71
C ASN A 12 -13.75 -18.33 3.97
N PRO A 13 -13.73 -19.01 5.12
CA PRO A 13 -13.32 -18.43 6.40
C PRO A 13 -11.87 -17.91 6.43
N ASP A 14 -11.07 -18.13 5.37
CA ASP A 14 -9.62 -17.86 5.36
C ASP A 14 -9.17 -16.72 4.42
N ALA A 15 -10.05 -15.81 3.99
CA ALA A 15 -9.63 -14.61 3.25
C ALA A 15 -9.04 -13.53 4.18
N LEU A 16 -7.91 -13.84 4.81
CA LEU A 16 -7.05 -12.90 5.55
C LEU A 16 -6.39 -11.92 4.57
N GLY A 17 -6.85 -10.67 4.59
CA GLY A 17 -6.20 -9.57 3.87
C GLY A 17 -7.09 -8.36 3.63
N GLY A 18 -7.54 -7.70 4.69
CA GLY A 18 -8.07 -6.33 4.60
C GLY A 18 -9.59 -6.16 4.49
N ASN A 19 -10.37 -7.23 4.64
CA ASN A 19 -11.80 -7.11 4.93
C ASN A 19 -11.97 -7.28 6.43
N VAL A 20 -12.09 -6.18 7.17
CA VAL A 20 -12.48 -6.26 8.58
C VAL A 20 -13.87 -6.88 8.61
N ALA A 21 -13.94 -8.16 8.93
CA ALA A 21 -15.16 -8.81 9.36
C ALA A 21 -15.60 -8.09 10.62
N GLU A 22 -16.44 -7.07 10.49
CA GLU A 22 -17.12 -6.57 11.67
C GLU A 22 -17.96 -7.73 12.23
N PRO A 23 -18.04 -7.91 13.56
CA PRO A 23 -18.67 -9.09 14.18
C PRO A 23 -20.17 -9.29 13.87
N TRP A 24 -20.75 -8.47 12.99
CA TRP A 24 -22.18 -8.21 12.86
C TRP A 24 -22.71 -8.30 11.41
N GLY A 25 -21.90 -8.83 10.48
CA GLY A 25 -22.29 -9.16 9.11
C GLY A 25 -21.59 -8.32 8.04
N PHE A 26 -21.28 -8.95 6.92
CA PHE A 26 -20.71 -8.28 5.74
C PHE A 26 -21.80 -7.76 4.81
N ALA A 27 -21.57 -6.62 4.18
CA ALA A 27 -22.45 -6.14 3.12
C ALA A 27 -22.28 -6.99 1.85
N ASP A 28 -23.39 -7.44 1.26
CA ASP A 28 -23.33 -8.21 0.00
C ASP A 28 -23.06 -7.30 -1.22
N ALA A 29 -23.26 -5.99 -1.09
CA ALA A 29 -23.09 -5.06 -2.19
C ALA A 29 -22.67 -3.64 -1.75
N LEU A 30 -21.99 -2.94 -2.66
CA LEU A 30 -21.59 -1.55 -2.58
C LEU A 30 -22.25 -0.75 -3.70
N ILE A 31 -22.76 0.42 -3.35
CA ILE A 31 -23.32 1.38 -4.30
C ILE A 31 -22.50 2.66 -4.25
N ASN A 32 -22.00 3.06 -5.41
CA ASN A 32 -21.39 4.36 -5.64
C ASN A 32 -22.30 5.16 -6.59
N PRO A 33 -23.03 6.18 -6.10
CA PRO A 33 -23.88 7.01 -6.96
C PRO A 33 -23.06 7.85 -7.97
N GLY A 34 -21.79 8.13 -7.68
CA GLY A 34 -20.95 8.97 -8.53
C GLY A 34 -21.52 10.38 -8.68
N LYS A 35 -22.00 10.73 -9.89
CA LYS A 35 -22.61 12.03 -10.19
C LYS A 35 -24.15 11.97 -10.25
N ASP A 36 -24.74 10.81 -9.95
CA ASP A 36 -26.19 10.62 -9.95
C ASP A 36 -26.76 11.17 -8.64
N ALA A 37 -27.33 12.38 -8.70
CA ALA A 37 -27.88 13.06 -7.54
C ALA A 37 -29.12 12.34 -6.98
N ASP A 38 -29.99 11.81 -7.84
CA ASP A 38 -31.21 11.14 -7.41
C ASP A 38 -30.90 9.83 -6.67
N LEU A 39 -29.90 9.08 -7.14
CA LEU A 39 -29.43 7.88 -6.46
C LEU A 39 -28.75 8.21 -5.14
N LYS A 40 -27.96 9.30 -5.11
CA LYS A 40 -27.32 9.77 -3.87
C LYS A 40 -28.36 10.15 -2.82
N ASP A 41 -29.33 10.97 -3.19
CA ASP A 41 -30.43 11.39 -2.32
C ASP A 41 -31.24 10.19 -1.81
N PHE A 42 -31.45 9.18 -2.67
CA PHE A 42 -32.14 7.95 -2.27
C PHE A 42 -31.34 7.17 -1.23
N CYS A 43 -30.02 7.05 -1.39
CA CYS A 43 -29.16 6.39 -0.41
C CYS A 43 -29.12 7.15 0.93
N GLU A 44 -28.99 8.48 0.89
CA GLU A 44 -28.94 9.33 2.10
C GLU A 44 -30.26 9.30 2.88
N LYS A 45 -31.40 9.37 2.19
CA LYS A 45 -32.74 9.30 2.82
C LYS A 45 -33.02 7.97 3.51
N ASN A 46 -32.34 6.91 3.08
CA ASN A 46 -32.52 5.55 3.58
C ASN A 46 -31.27 5.06 4.33
N GLN A 47 -30.43 5.99 4.77
CA GLN A 47 -29.22 5.67 5.51
C GLN A 47 -29.59 5.24 6.94
N VAL A 48 -28.88 4.23 7.42
CA VAL A 48 -28.99 3.73 8.79
C VAL A 48 -27.63 3.83 9.47
N ASP A 49 -27.65 4.09 10.78
CA ASP A 49 -26.42 4.34 11.54
C ASP A 49 -25.61 3.05 11.83
N TYR A 50 -26.17 1.86 11.58
CA TYR A 50 -25.55 0.59 11.99
C TYR A 50 -25.73 -0.59 11.00
N GLY A 51 -24.65 -1.38 10.86
CA GLY A 51 -24.51 -2.51 9.90
C GLY A 51 -25.53 -3.64 9.99
N HIS A 52 -26.09 -3.91 11.17
CA HIS A 52 -27.09 -4.99 11.35
C HIS A 52 -28.44 -4.72 10.65
N GLN A 53 -28.68 -3.47 10.22
CA GLN A 53 -29.93 -3.09 9.56
C GLN A 53 -29.91 -3.32 8.04
N CYS A 54 -28.74 -3.61 7.45
CA CYS A 54 -28.58 -3.88 6.01
C CYS A 54 -29.33 -5.13 5.50
N VAL A 55 -29.83 -5.99 6.39
CA VAL A 55 -30.70 -7.14 6.06
C VAL A 55 -32.07 -6.67 5.56
N LYS A 56 -32.51 -5.47 5.95
CA LYS A 56 -33.76 -4.88 5.48
C LYS A 56 -33.59 -4.34 4.05
N LEU A 57 -34.70 -4.33 3.32
CA LEU A 57 -34.74 -3.73 1.98
C LEU A 57 -34.64 -2.20 2.10
N ASN A 58 -33.92 -1.58 1.17
CA ASN A 58 -33.72 -0.13 1.09
C ASN A 58 -33.08 0.45 2.35
N THR A 59 -32.02 -0.17 2.86
CA THR A 59 -31.21 0.40 3.95
C THR A 59 -29.75 0.45 3.52
N PHE A 60 -29.09 1.55 3.82
CA PHE A 60 -27.72 1.81 3.40
C PHE A 60 -26.84 2.24 4.57
N VAL A 61 -25.60 1.79 4.60
CA VAL A 61 -24.59 2.25 5.56
C VAL A 61 -23.49 2.98 4.81
N TRP A 62 -23.17 4.20 5.23
CA TRP A 62 -22.13 5.01 4.62
C TRP A 62 -20.75 4.73 5.25
N ASN A 63 -19.74 4.47 4.43
CA ASN A 63 -18.38 4.18 4.90
C ASN A 63 -17.35 5.30 4.61
N ALA A 64 -17.82 6.55 4.50
CA ALA A 64 -17.05 7.71 4.03
C ALA A 64 -16.73 7.75 2.52
N HIS A 65 -16.98 6.67 1.77
CA HIS A 65 -16.70 6.63 0.33
C HIS A 65 -17.85 6.09 -0.52
N THR A 66 -18.62 5.14 -0.01
CA THR A 66 -19.66 4.38 -0.71
C THR A 66 -20.74 3.88 0.25
N TYR A 67 -21.88 3.44 -0.30
CA TYR A 67 -22.99 2.91 0.48
C TYR A 67 -22.99 1.37 0.47
N TYR A 68 -22.88 0.76 1.64
CA TYR A 68 -23.06 -0.68 1.86
C TYR A 68 -24.55 -1.03 1.93
N CYS A 69 -24.95 -2.14 1.30
CA CYS A 69 -26.30 -2.70 1.40
C CYS A 69 -26.31 -4.21 1.11
N SER A 70 -27.46 -4.86 1.35
CA SER A 70 -27.69 -6.25 0.96
C SER A 70 -27.89 -6.41 -0.55
N ALA A 71 -27.71 -7.64 -1.05
CA ALA A 71 -27.84 -7.95 -2.47
C ALA A 71 -29.26 -7.66 -2.98
N LYS A 72 -30.27 -7.91 -2.15
CA LYS A 72 -31.68 -7.62 -2.47
C LYS A 72 -31.92 -6.12 -2.66
N THR A 73 -31.30 -5.28 -1.82
CA THR A 73 -31.38 -3.83 -1.94
C THR A 73 -30.65 -3.34 -3.19
N ALA A 74 -29.46 -3.87 -3.48
CA ALA A 74 -28.74 -3.55 -4.72
C ALA A 74 -29.54 -3.90 -5.99
N GLN A 75 -30.16 -5.09 -6.02
CA GLN A 75 -31.05 -5.50 -7.13
C GLN A 75 -32.28 -4.58 -7.28
N ALA A 76 -32.83 -4.09 -6.16
CA ALA A 76 -33.93 -3.13 -6.21
C ALA A 76 -33.48 -1.77 -6.75
N VAL A 77 -32.28 -1.31 -6.37
CA VAL A 77 -31.66 -0.09 -6.89
C VAL A 77 -31.39 -0.21 -8.39
N GLU A 78 -30.86 -1.33 -8.87
CA GLU A 78 -30.63 -1.58 -10.30
C GLU A 78 -31.90 -1.53 -11.14
N LYS A 79 -33.03 -1.97 -10.58
CA LYS A 79 -34.34 -1.90 -11.27
C LYS A 79 -34.90 -0.47 -11.29
N LYS A 80 -34.56 0.34 -10.29
CA LYS A 80 -35.13 1.67 -10.08
C LYS A 80 -34.29 2.79 -10.70
N PHE A 81 -32.97 2.62 -10.79
CA PHE A 81 -32.03 3.63 -11.23
C PHE A 81 -31.20 3.15 -12.43
N LYS A 82 -30.76 4.08 -13.27
CA LYS A 82 -29.89 3.77 -14.39
C LYS A 82 -28.45 3.60 -13.89
N ILE A 83 -28.04 2.35 -13.68
CA ILE A 83 -26.69 2.02 -13.23
C ILE A 83 -25.74 1.95 -14.42
N GLY A 84 -24.65 2.71 -14.38
CA GLY A 84 -23.68 2.77 -15.48
C GLY A 84 -22.73 1.57 -15.55
N LYS A 85 -22.41 0.94 -14.41
CA LYS A 85 -21.57 -0.26 -14.34
C LYS A 85 -21.98 -1.15 -13.18
N VAL A 86 -22.10 -2.45 -13.43
CA VAL A 86 -22.22 -3.48 -12.39
C VAL A 86 -20.93 -4.29 -12.40
N ILE A 87 -20.32 -4.50 -11.24
CA ILE A 87 -19.09 -5.28 -11.07
C ILE A 87 -19.41 -6.48 -10.19
N THR A 88 -19.10 -7.67 -10.67
CA THR A 88 -19.25 -8.92 -9.92
C THR A 88 -17.94 -9.33 -9.25
N ASP A 89 -18.03 -10.16 -8.20
CA ASP A 89 -16.86 -10.72 -7.52
C ASP A 89 -15.90 -11.43 -8.50
N ARG A 90 -16.43 -12.18 -9.48
CA ARG A 90 -15.61 -12.86 -10.49
C ARG A 90 -14.78 -11.89 -11.32
N GLU A 91 -15.34 -10.74 -11.69
CA GLU A 91 -14.62 -9.71 -12.45
C GLU A 91 -13.58 -9.01 -11.57
N GLN A 92 -13.92 -8.76 -10.31
CA GLN A 92 -13.00 -8.15 -9.34
C GLN A 92 -11.81 -9.08 -9.04
N GLN A 93 -12.05 -10.38 -8.85
CA GLN A 93 -10.99 -11.37 -8.68
C GLN A 93 -10.09 -11.48 -9.91
N LYS A 94 -10.66 -11.37 -11.12
CA LYS A 94 -9.88 -11.38 -12.36
C LYS A 94 -8.98 -10.14 -12.45
N GLU A 95 -9.53 -8.96 -12.20
CA GLU A 95 -8.77 -7.70 -12.20
C GLU A 95 -7.66 -7.71 -11.15
N ASN A 96 -7.93 -8.22 -9.94
CA ASN A 96 -6.92 -8.37 -8.90
C ASN A 96 -5.81 -9.33 -9.31
N LYS A 97 -6.14 -10.49 -9.91
CA LYS A 97 -5.15 -11.44 -10.42
C LYS A 97 -4.31 -10.86 -11.56
N GLU A 98 -4.89 -10.02 -12.41
CA GLU A 98 -4.17 -9.33 -13.48
C GLU A 98 -3.20 -8.29 -12.89
N LYS A 99 -3.66 -7.44 -11.95
CA LYS A 99 -2.80 -6.50 -11.23
C LYS A 99 -1.69 -7.19 -10.44
N GLU A 100 -1.99 -8.29 -9.76
CA GLU A 100 -0.96 -9.08 -9.07
C GLU A 100 0.07 -9.65 -10.04
N LYS A 101 -0.33 -10.07 -11.24
CA LYS A 101 0.59 -10.53 -12.28
C LYS A 101 1.44 -9.39 -12.82
N GLU A 102 0.85 -8.22 -13.05
CA GLU A 102 1.56 -7.02 -13.48
C GLU A 102 2.60 -6.59 -12.44
N ILE A 103 2.21 -6.50 -11.16
CA ILE A 103 3.12 -6.20 -10.05
C ILE A 103 4.22 -7.26 -9.96
N LYS A 104 3.90 -8.56 -10.06
CA LYS A 104 4.91 -9.62 -10.05
C LYS A 104 5.85 -9.56 -11.25
N GLN A 105 5.40 -9.08 -12.40
CA GLN A 105 6.25 -8.84 -13.57
C GLN A 105 7.13 -7.61 -13.37
N GLU A 106 6.59 -6.53 -12.82
CA GLU A 106 7.33 -5.31 -12.50
C GLU A 106 8.42 -5.57 -11.45
N MET A 107 8.14 -6.36 -10.41
CA MET A 107 9.12 -6.83 -9.42
C MET A 107 10.26 -7.68 -10.01
N ARG A 108 10.05 -8.25 -11.20
CA ARG A 108 11.10 -8.98 -11.95
C ARG A 108 11.96 -8.06 -12.80
N SER A 109 11.57 -6.80 -13.01
CA SER A 109 12.41 -5.83 -13.72
C SER A 109 13.64 -5.48 -12.90
N ASP A 110 14.73 -5.15 -13.60
CA ASP A 110 15.96 -4.69 -12.97
C ASP A 110 15.86 -3.22 -12.55
N GLU A 111 14.98 -2.44 -13.17
CA GLU A 111 14.67 -1.06 -12.79
C GLU A 111 14.00 -1.01 -11.42
N TRP A 112 12.99 -1.84 -11.18
CA TRP A 112 12.35 -1.94 -9.86
C TRP A 112 13.33 -2.39 -8.78
N LEU A 113 14.19 -3.37 -9.09
CA LEU A 113 15.20 -3.83 -8.14
C LEU A 113 16.19 -2.69 -7.83
N ALA A 114 16.65 -1.97 -8.84
CA ALA A 114 17.55 -0.84 -8.65
C ALA A 114 16.91 0.23 -7.77
N ASP A 115 15.65 0.58 -8.05
CA ASP A 115 14.89 1.57 -7.29
C ASP A 115 14.75 1.18 -5.81
N LYS A 116 14.25 -0.04 -5.55
CA LYS A 116 14.06 -0.58 -4.21
C LYS A 116 15.37 -0.65 -3.42
N ILE A 117 16.43 -1.22 -4.01
CA ILE A 117 17.74 -1.32 -3.36
C ILE A 117 18.34 0.06 -3.10
N THR A 118 18.08 1.05 -3.97
CA THR A 118 18.54 2.43 -3.76
C THR A 118 17.90 3.05 -2.52
N ILE A 119 16.61 2.84 -2.30
CA ILE A 119 15.91 3.31 -1.10
C ILE A 119 16.50 2.67 0.16
N ASP A 120 16.69 1.35 0.14
CA ASP A 120 17.29 0.63 1.27
C ASP A 120 18.72 1.11 1.58
N CYS A 121 19.50 1.38 0.53
CA CYS A 121 20.83 1.96 0.67
C CYS A 121 20.75 3.34 1.34
N ALA A 122 19.87 4.22 0.87
CA ALA A 122 19.75 5.58 1.38
C ALA A 122 19.48 5.61 2.89
N GLU A 123 18.63 4.72 3.39
CA GLU A 123 18.36 4.59 4.83
C GLU A 123 19.62 4.15 5.61
N LEU A 124 20.34 3.17 5.08
CA LEU A 124 21.52 2.57 5.74
C LEU A 124 22.78 3.43 5.64
N LEU A 125 22.86 4.36 4.68
CA LEU A 125 23.99 5.28 4.54
C LEU A 125 24.18 6.16 5.79
N SER A 126 23.11 6.44 6.53
CA SER A 126 23.17 7.20 7.79
C SER A 126 23.79 6.42 8.96
N ASN A 127 23.92 5.09 8.85
CA ASN A 127 24.33 4.20 9.95
C ASN A 127 25.86 4.02 10.05
N GLY A 128 26.63 4.56 9.12
CA GLY A 128 28.10 4.50 9.18
C GLY A 128 28.67 3.09 9.07
N LEU A 129 28.06 2.22 8.26
CA LEU A 129 28.41 0.80 8.16
C LEU A 129 29.59 0.55 7.21
N LYS A 130 30.40 -0.46 7.52
CA LYS A 130 31.41 -1.02 6.60
C LYS A 130 30.75 -1.95 5.58
N ARG A 131 31.39 -2.12 4.41
CA ARG A 131 30.87 -2.86 3.25
C ARG A 131 30.16 -4.18 3.58
N TYR A 132 30.81 -5.07 4.35
CA TYR A 132 30.24 -6.39 4.67
C TYR A 132 28.91 -6.28 5.41
N LYS A 133 28.87 -5.48 6.48
CA LYS A 133 27.66 -5.28 7.29
C LYS A 133 26.58 -4.54 6.51
N PHE A 134 26.97 -3.52 5.73
CA PHE A 134 26.05 -2.78 4.85
C PHE A 134 25.34 -3.71 3.85
N VAL A 135 26.08 -4.57 3.15
CA VAL A 135 25.50 -5.53 2.19
C VAL A 135 24.62 -6.56 2.90
N GLN A 136 25.02 -7.03 4.09
CA GLN A 136 24.22 -7.98 4.84
C GLN A 136 22.89 -7.38 5.29
N ASP A 137 22.90 -6.14 5.81
CA ASP A 137 21.68 -5.47 6.28
C ASP A 137 20.70 -5.19 5.13
N ILE A 138 21.19 -4.93 3.90
CA ILE A 138 20.31 -4.84 2.72
C ILE A 138 19.68 -6.20 2.39
N ARG A 139 20.43 -7.31 2.48
CA ARG A 139 19.88 -8.65 2.23
C ARG A 139 18.84 -9.03 3.28
N ASP A 140 19.11 -8.73 4.55
CA ASP A 140 18.21 -9.05 5.66
C ASP A 140 16.89 -8.27 5.56
N LYS A 141 16.89 -7.08 4.94
CA LYS A 141 15.67 -6.31 4.60
C LYS A 141 14.88 -6.90 3.42
N ASN A 142 15.49 -7.74 2.61
CA ASN A 142 14.98 -8.21 1.31
C ASN A 142 14.97 -9.74 1.22
N THR A 143 14.37 -10.40 2.22
CA THR A 143 14.35 -11.86 2.34
C THR A 143 13.61 -12.57 1.21
N ASP A 144 12.74 -11.87 0.49
CA ASP A 144 11.96 -12.36 -0.64
C ASP A 144 12.76 -12.37 -1.97
N ILE A 145 13.94 -11.76 -2.01
CA ILE A 145 14.79 -11.65 -3.19
C ILE A 145 16.05 -12.50 -3.02
N ALA A 146 16.44 -13.24 -4.08
CA ALA A 146 17.65 -14.03 -4.05
C ALA A 146 18.89 -13.19 -3.70
N HIS A 147 19.67 -13.61 -2.70
CA HIS A 147 20.86 -12.89 -2.23
C HIS A 147 21.86 -12.56 -3.35
N THR A 148 22.00 -13.45 -4.34
CA THR A 148 22.87 -13.24 -5.50
C THR A 148 22.43 -12.06 -6.36
N ARG A 149 21.12 -11.85 -6.54
CA ARG A 149 20.54 -10.74 -7.31
C ARG A 149 20.79 -9.40 -6.61
N ILE A 150 20.53 -9.34 -5.30
CA ILE A 150 20.83 -8.16 -4.46
C ILE A 150 22.32 -7.81 -4.53
N THR A 151 23.18 -8.82 -4.40
CA THR A 151 24.64 -8.62 -4.40
C THR A 151 25.15 -8.05 -5.72
N ARG A 152 24.65 -8.56 -6.86
CA ARG A 152 24.97 -8.02 -8.19
C ARG A 152 24.51 -6.58 -8.34
N GLN A 153 23.31 -6.25 -7.87
CA GLN A 153 22.79 -4.88 -7.92
C GLN A 153 23.65 -3.93 -7.08
N ILE A 154 24.02 -4.30 -5.86
CA ILE A 154 24.89 -3.47 -5.02
C ILE A 154 26.30 -3.34 -5.63
N GLN A 155 26.84 -4.40 -6.23
CA GLN A 155 28.12 -4.34 -6.95
C GLN A 155 28.06 -3.32 -8.09
N LYS A 156 27.00 -3.36 -8.90
CA LYS A 156 26.75 -2.37 -9.95
C LYS A 156 26.68 -0.94 -9.40
N MET A 157 26.02 -0.74 -8.26
CA MET A 157 25.99 0.58 -7.60
C MET A 157 27.37 1.09 -7.14
N PHE A 158 28.30 0.19 -6.76
CA PHE A 158 29.68 0.60 -6.49
C PHE A 158 30.45 0.92 -7.76
N GLU A 159 30.26 0.12 -8.82
CA GLU A 159 30.90 0.33 -10.14
C GLU A 159 30.45 1.63 -10.80
N GLU A 160 29.17 1.97 -10.67
CA GLU A 160 28.57 3.20 -11.21
C GLU A 160 28.79 4.42 -10.31
N GLU A 161 29.59 4.32 -9.24
CA GLU A 161 29.84 5.39 -8.27
C GLU A 161 28.58 5.95 -7.57
N TRP A 162 27.53 5.13 -7.44
CA TRP A 162 26.37 5.46 -6.59
C TRP A 162 26.74 5.26 -5.12
N LEU A 163 27.52 4.23 -4.80
CA LEU A 163 28.04 3.97 -3.46
C LEU A 163 29.56 4.05 -3.46
N MET A 164 30.15 4.59 -2.40
CA MET A 164 31.61 4.63 -2.24
C MET A 164 32.01 4.36 -0.79
N ALA A 165 33.23 3.89 -0.58
CA ALA A 165 33.82 3.81 0.75
C ALA A 165 34.67 5.07 0.99
N ASN A 166 34.47 5.75 2.12
CA ASN A 166 35.34 6.84 2.55
C ASN A 166 36.68 6.31 3.10
N ASP A 167 37.57 7.22 3.50
CA ASP A 167 38.92 6.88 4.01
C ASP A 167 38.90 5.97 5.26
N LYS A 168 37.78 5.89 5.97
CA LYS A 168 37.58 5.01 7.15
C LYS A 168 36.97 3.65 6.78
N GLY A 169 36.75 3.39 5.49
CA GLY A 169 36.09 2.19 4.98
C GLY A 169 34.58 2.14 5.23
N ILE A 170 33.96 3.28 5.57
CA ILE A 170 32.53 3.41 5.78
C ILE A 170 31.85 3.72 4.45
N ILE A 171 30.73 3.05 4.18
CA ILE A 171 29.95 3.28 2.96
C ILE A 171 29.19 4.60 3.06
N VAL A 172 29.38 5.45 2.07
CA VAL A 172 28.74 6.77 1.92
C VAL A 172 28.13 6.90 0.52
N ALA A 173 27.23 7.88 0.34
CA ALA A 173 26.69 8.23 -0.96
C ALA A 173 27.83 8.64 -1.91
N GLY A 174 27.88 8.04 -3.09
CA GLY A 174 28.77 8.42 -4.17
C GLY A 174 28.23 9.58 -5.00
N LYS A 175 28.96 9.97 -6.05
CA LYS A 175 28.65 11.15 -6.86
C LYS A 175 27.35 11.02 -7.64
N ASN A 176 27.00 9.79 -8.04
CA ASN A 176 25.85 9.50 -8.88
C ASN A 176 24.62 9.08 -8.06
N PHE A 177 24.69 9.10 -6.72
CA PHE A 177 23.55 8.72 -5.90
C PHE A 177 22.41 9.76 -6.01
N PRO A 178 21.16 9.34 -6.26
CA PRO A 178 20.02 10.26 -6.36
C PRO A 178 19.82 11.06 -5.06
N LYS A 179 19.98 12.38 -5.13
CA LYS A 179 19.92 13.25 -3.94
C LYS A 179 18.52 13.34 -3.34
N ASP A 180 17.50 13.24 -4.18
CA ASP A 180 16.09 13.21 -3.82
C ASP A 180 15.72 11.99 -2.96
N LYS A 181 16.50 10.91 -3.04
CA LYS A 181 16.29 9.69 -2.24
C LYS A 181 17.10 9.66 -0.95
N LEU A 182 18.03 10.58 -0.75
CA LEU A 182 18.83 10.63 0.47
C LEU A 182 17.94 11.04 1.64
N VAL A 183 17.88 10.20 2.67
CA VAL A 183 17.17 10.53 3.90
C VAL A 183 17.92 11.65 4.62
N SER A 184 17.40 12.88 4.58
CA SER A 184 17.97 14.01 5.30
C SER A 184 17.67 13.87 6.79
N SER A 185 18.54 13.17 7.52
CA SER A 185 18.48 13.18 8.98
C SER A 185 19.15 14.46 9.48
N THR A 186 18.35 15.37 10.03
CA THR A 186 18.90 16.55 10.70
C THR A 186 19.41 16.09 12.06
N ILE A 187 20.72 15.90 12.18
CA ILE A 187 21.34 15.63 13.48
C ILE A 187 21.31 16.95 14.26
N VAL A 188 20.40 17.06 15.23
CA VAL A 188 20.39 18.18 16.15
C VAL A 188 21.33 17.85 17.30
N GLU A 189 22.34 18.69 17.50
CA GLU A 189 23.17 18.63 18.70
C GLU A 189 22.38 19.22 19.87
N GLN A 190 21.80 18.35 20.70
CA GLN A 190 21.12 18.79 21.92
C GLN A 190 22.12 18.74 23.08
N LYS A 191 22.40 19.89 23.67
CA LYS A 191 23.15 19.96 24.93
C LYS A 191 22.20 19.62 26.07
N ASP A 192 22.59 18.66 26.92
CA ASP A 192 21.86 18.39 28.15
C ASP A 192 22.01 19.54 29.16
N LEU A 193 21.26 19.47 30.27
CA LEU A 193 21.32 20.44 31.38
C LEU A 193 22.72 20.61 32.00
N TYR A 194 23.67 19.72 31.67
CA TYR A 194 25.06 19.71 32.15
C TYR A 194 26.06 20.01 31.03
N GLY A 195 25.61 20.49 29.87
CA GLY A 195 26.46 20.88 28.74
C GLY A 195 27.04 19.72 27.92
N ARG A 196 26.64 18.47 28.15
CA ARG A 196 27.08 17.31 27.35
C ARG A 196 26.30 17.27 26.05
N VAL A 197 27.02 17.11 24.94
CA VAL A 197 26.43 17.03 23.61
C VAL A 197 25.90 15.61 23.38
N LYS A 198 24.59 15.46 23.27
CA LYS A 198 23.95 14.23 22.80
C LYS A 198 23.48 14.43 21.37
N LYS A 199 23.95 13.58 20.46
CA LYS A 199 23.47 13.56 19.06
C LYS A 199 22.13 12.84 19.04
N ILE A 200 21.08 13.56 18.64
CA ILE A 200 19.74 13.00 18.49
C ILE A 200 19.39 13.04 17.00
N LYS A 201 18.91 11.92 16.49
CA LYS A 201 18.36 11.82 15.13
C LYS A 201 16.93 12.35 15.20
N ASN A 202 16.66 13.50 14.58
CA ASN A 202 15.28 13.88 14.28
C ASN A 202 14.89 13.20 12.97
N ASP A 203 13.79 12.44 13.04
CA ASP A 203 13.05 11.96 11.87
C ASP A 203 12.22 13.09 11.26
#